data_AF-A0A949FC12-F1
#
_entry.id   AF-A0A949FC12-F1
#
_cell.length_a   1.000
_cell.length_b   1.000
_cell.length_c   1.000
_cell.angle_alpha   90.00
_cell.angle_beta   90.00
_cell.angle_gamma   90.00
#
_symmetry.space_group_name_H-M   'P 1'
#
loop_
_entity.id
_entity.type
_entity.pdbx_description
1 polymer ?
#
loop_
_entity_poly.entity_id
_entity_poly.type
_entity_poly.pdbx_seq_one_letter_code
_entity_poly.pdbx_strand_id
1 'polypeptide(L)'
;IHELGLSPELARSLSTTNCIESVMSQMGQYTDKVDRWHNSSQILRWTATGLMDIEPRLNKIIGFRYLSVLRIKLREIVRQRLQRKSKVEEPETMEVSMVRANGDRSI
;
A
#
# COMPACT_ATOMS: atom_id res chain seq x y z
N ILE A 1 -1.61 -3.76 -12.33
CA ILE A 1 -0.46 -4.68 -12.58
C ILE A 1 0.05 -4.53 -14.01
N HIS A 2 -0.84 -4.50 -15.01
CA HIS A 2 -0.47 -4.28 -16.41
C HIS A 2 0.31 -2.97 -16.66
N GLU A 3 0.01 -1.88 -15.94
CA GLU A 3 0.77 -0.62 -16.02
C GLU A 3 2.20 -0.69 -15.47
N LEU A 4 2.52 -1.68 -14.63
CA LEU A 4 3.80 -1.75 -13.93
C LEU A 4 4.91 -2.44 -14.76
N GLY A 5 4.56 -2.99 -15.94
CA GLY A 5 5.51 -3.71 -16.80
C GLY A 5 6.24 -4.80 -16.02
N LEU A 6 5.47 -5.61 -15.29
CA LEU A 6 5.95 -6.67 -14.41
C LEU A 6 6.37 -7.90 -15.22
N SER A 7 7.37 -8.64 -14.73
CA SER A 7 7.67 -9.95 -15.32
C SER A 7 6.45 -10.87 -15.18
N PRO A 8 6.17 -11.74 -16.16
CA PRO A 8 5.00 -12.65 -16.10
C PRO A 8 4.97 -13.51 -14.84
N GLU A 9 6.16 -13.89 -14.35
CA GLU A 9 6.38 -14.65 -13.12
C GLU A 9 5.89 -13.89 -11.88
N LEU A 10 6.26 -12.61 -11.74
CA LEU A 10 5.87 -11.79 -10.60
C LEU A 10 4.41 -11.36 -10.70
N ALA A 11 3.92 -11.14 -11.93
CA ALA A 11 2.51 -10.84 -12.18
C ALA A 11 1.59 -11.98 -11.73
N ARG A 12 1.97 -13.26 -11.91
CA ARG A 12 1.16 -14.41 -11.47
C ARG A 12 0.91 -14.44 -9.95
N SER A 13 1.94 -14.17 -9.15
CA SER A 13 1.79 -14.18 -7.68
C SER A 13 1.16 -12.91 -7.12
N LEU A 14 1.41 -11.76 -7.76
CA LEU A 14 0.88 -10.47 -7.31
C LEU A 14 -0.46 -10.10 -7.96
N SER A 15 -0.95 -10.85 -8.95
CA SER A 15 -2.28 -10.66 -9.54
C SER A 15 -3.42 -11.02 -8.63
N THR A 16 -3.14 -11.87 -7.64
CA THR A 16 -4.12 -12.28 -6.64
C THR A 16 -3.67 -11.84 -5.25
N THR A 17 -4.59 -11.91 -4.31
CA THR A 17 -4.38 -11.67 -2.88
C THR A 17 -3.90 -12.93 -2.14
N ASN A 18 -3.67 -14.04 -2.85
CA ASN A 18 -3.30 -15.34 -2.27
C ASN A 18 -2.11 -15.26 -1.30
N CYS A 19 -1.09 -14.43 -1.59
CA CYS A 19 0.08 -14.28 -0.74
C CYS A 19 -0.28 -13.71 0.64
N ILE A 20 -1.10 -12.66 0.69
CA ILE A 20 -1.50 -12.06 1.98
C ILE A 20 -2.57 -12.92 2.67
N GLU A 21 -3.48 -13.53 1.91
CA GLU A 21 -4.48 -14.46 2.44
C GLU A 21 -3.86 -15.69 3.09
N SER A 22 -2.80 -16.26 2.49
CA SER A 22 -2.09 -17.41 3.06
C SER A 22 -1.42 -17.08 4.39
N VAL A 23 -0.86 -15.87 4.53
CA VAL A 23 -0.29 -15.40 5.81
C VAL A 23 -1.40 -15.16 6.83
N MET A 24 -2.46 -14.45 6.45
CA MET A 24 -3.57 -14.12 7.36
C MET A 24 -4.32 -15.37 7.83
N SER A 25 -4.54 -16.34 6.94
CA SER A 25 -5.19 -17.61 7.28
C SER A 25 -4.40 -18.41 8.32
N GLN A 26 -3.08 -18.46 8.17
CA GLN A 26 -2.23 -19.12 9.17
C GLN A 26 -2.17 -18.33 10.47
N MET A 27 -2.04 -17.00 10.41
CA MET A 27 -2.02 -16.13 11.58
C MET A 27 -3.33 -16.22 12.38
N GLY A 28 -4.48 -16.33 11.69
CA GLY A 28 -5.79 -16.55 12.30
C GLY A 28 -5.80 -17.74 13.26
N GLN A 29 -5.19 -18.86 12.89
CA GLN A 29 -5.10 -20.04 13.75
C GLN A 29 -4.40 -19.79 15.10
N TYR A 30 -3.51 -18.79 15.16
CA TYR A 30 -2.81 -18.37 16.37
C TYR A 30 -3.59 -17.32 17.15
N THR A 31 -4.24 -16.37 16.46
CA THR A 31 -4.98 -15.26 17.10
C THR A 31 -6.38 -15.65 17.55
N ASP A 32 -7.04 -16.59 16.86
CA ASP A 32 -8.44 -16.97 17.12
C ASP A 32 -8.60 -17.68 18.47
N LYS A 33 -7.50 -18.15 19.07
CA LYS A 33 -7.48 -18.76 20.41
C LYS A 33 -7.22 -17.74 21.52
N VAL A 34 -6.99 -16.48 21.19
CA VAL A 34 -6.68 -15.42 22.15
C VAL A 34 -7.92 -14.55 22.35
N ASP A 35 -8.72 -14.89 23.36
CA ASP A 35 -9.99 -14.19 23.64
C ASP A 35 -9.81 -12.85 24.35
N ARG A 36 -8.66 -12.63 25.01
CA ARG A 36 -8.38 -11.42 25.79
C ARG A 36 -7.04 -10.78 25.43
N TRP A 37 -7.15 -9.61 24.79
CA TRP A 37 -6.03 -8.72 24.51
C TRP A 37 -6.01 -7.58 25.52
N HIS A 38 -4.93 -7.44 26.28
CA HIS A 38 -4.82 -6.42 27.34
C HIS A 38 -4.09 -5.16 26.89
N ASN A 39 -3.17 -5.27 25.93
CA ASN A 39 -2.36 -4.15 25.47
C ASN A 39 -1.84 -4.36 24.05
N SER A 40 -1.38 -3.28 23.42
CA SER A 40 -0.78 -3.31 22.08
C SER A 40 0.50 -4.12 22.02
N SER A 41 1.27 -4.18 23.12
CA SER A 41 2.51 -4.95 23.17
C SER A 41 2.27 -6.46 23.10
N GLN A 42 1.15 -6.96 23.67
CA GLN A 42 0.71 -8.34 23.55
C GLN A 42 0.39 -8.66 22.09
N ILE A 43 -0.38 -7.80 21.41
CA ILE A 43 -0.69 -7.98 19.98
C ILE A 43 0.60 -8.08 19.16
N LEU A 44 1.51 -7.11 19.32
CA LEU A 44 2.78 -7.12 18.59
C LEU A 44 3.61 -8.37 18.86
N ARG A 45 3.68 -8.84 20.11
CA ARG A 45 4.44 -10.03 20.48
C ARG A 45 3.83 -11.29 19.88
N TRP A 46 2.51 -11.47 20.00
CA TRP A 46 1.81 -12.60 19.41
C TRP A 46 1.91 -12.60 17.88
N THR A 47 1.79 -11.44 17.24
CA THR A 47 2.01 -11.31 15.79
C THR A 47 3.44 -11.66 15.40
N ALA A 48 4.45 -11.14 16.11
CA ALA A 48 5.84 -11.43 15.80
C ALA A 48 6.17 -12.92 15.97
N THR A 49 5.76 -13.53 17.09
CA THR A 49 5.97 -14.96 17.35
C THR A 49 5.23 -15.83 16.34
N GLY A 50 3.95 -15.52 16.05
CA GLY A 50 3.17 -16.26 15.07
C GLY A 50 3.78 -16.18 13.67
N LEU A 51 4.23 -15.00 13.24
CA LEU A 51 4.91 -14.83 11.96
C LEU A 51 6.23 -15.61 11.89
N MET A 52 7.01 -15.65 12.98
CA MET A 52 8.25 -16.44 13.05
C MET A 52 8.00 -17.94 12.91
N ASP A 53 6.91 -18.44 13.49
CA ASP A 53 6.50 -19.85 13.38
C ASP A 53 5.92 -20.22 12.00
N ILE A 54 5.32 -19.24 11.33
CA ILE A 54 4.71 -19.38 10.00
C ILE A 54 5.76 -19.27 8.88
N GLU A 55 6.80 -18.45 9.06
CA GLU A 55 7.82 -18.15 8.04
C GLU A 55 8.36 -19.39 7.31
N PRO A 56 8.77 -20.49 8.00
CA PRO A 56 9.32 -21.66 7.32
C PRO A 56 8.34 -22.39 6.40
N ARG A 57 7.02 -22.22 6.62
CA ARG A 57 5.95 -22.86 5.84
C ARG A 57 5.49 -22.01 4.66
N LEU A 58 5.93 -20.75 4.60
CA LEU A 58 5.53 -19.85 3.52
C LEU A 58 6.32 -20.15 2.25
N ASN A 59 5.59 -20.19 1.14
CA ASN A 59 6.20 -20.25 -0.18
C ASN A 59 6.76 -18.88 -0.56
N LYS A 60 7.97 -18.88 -1.14
CA LYS A 60 8.53 -17.66 -1.74
C LYS A 60 7.67 -17.22 -2.92
N ILE A 61 7.54 -15.91 -3.09
CA ILE A 61 6.87 -15.31 -4.24
C ILE A 61 7.60 -15.73 -5.52
N ILE A 62 6.85 -16.16 -6.53
CA ILE A 62 7.42 -16.53 -7.83
C ILE A 62 8.03 -15.27 -8.47
N GLY A 63 9.28 -15.37 -8.90
CA GLY A 63 10.00 -14.22 -9.44
C GLY A 63 10.43 -13.19 -8.38
N PHE A 64 10.58 -13.57 -7.09
CA PHE A 64 10.99 -12.64 -6.02
C PHE A 64 12.28 -11.85 -6.32
N ARG A 65 13.17 -12.38 -7.17
CA ARG A 65 14.38 -11.69 -7.63
C ARG A 65 14.08 -10.37 -8.36
N TYR A 66 12.92 -10.26 -9.00
CA TYR A 66 12.48 -9.07 -9.73
C TYR A 66 11.80 -8.02 -8.82
N LEU A 67 11.61 -8.30 -7.52
CA LEU A 67 11.00 -7.36 -6.58
C LEU A 67 11.80 -6.06 -6.44
N SER A 68 13.12 -6.11 -6.55
CA SER A 68 13.97 -4.92 -6.52
C SER A 68 13.65 -3.95 -7.66
N VAL A 69 13.47 -4.48 -8.88
CA VAL A 69 13.09 -3.72 -10.08
C VAL A 69 11.68 -3.17 -9.92
N LEU A 70 10.73 -4.00 -9.45
CA LEU A 70 9.36 -3.56 -9.17
C LEU A 70 9.36 -2.38 -8.17
N ARG A 71 10.14 -2.46 -7.10
CA ARG A 71 10.24 -1.40 -6.09
C ARG A 71 10.71 -0.08 -6.67
N ILE A 72 11.70 -0.10 -7.57
CA ILE A 72 12.20 1.11 -8.24
C ILE A 72 11.10 1.72 -9.10
N LYS A 73 10.45 0.92 -9.97
CA LYS A 73 9.35 1.38 -10.82
C LYS A 73 8.18 1.95 -10.01
N LEU A 74 7.79 1.28 -8.93
CA LEU A 74 6.71 1.75 -8.04
C LEU A 74 7.05 3.10 -7.41
N ARG A 75 8.27 3.28 -6.90
CA ARG A 75 8.70 4.57 -6.33
C ARG A 75 8.62 5.70 -7.34
N GLU A 76 9.03 5.43 -8.58
CA GLU A 76 8.97 6.42 -9.66
C GLU A 76 7.52 6.80 -10.01
N ILE A 77 6.64 5.80 -10.19
CA ILE A 77 5.22 6.03 -10.46
C ILE A 77 4.55 6.79 -9.31
N VAL A 78 4.84 6.41 -8.05
CA VAL A 78 4.29 7.10 -6.88
C VAL A 78 4.78 8.55 -6.84
N ARG A 79 6.06 8.80 -7.08
CA ARG A 79 6.62 10.16 -7.16
C ARG A 79 5.92 10.99 -8.23
N GLN A 80 5.76 10.45 -9.43
CA GLN A 80 5.06 11.13 -10.53
C GLN A 80 3.58 11.41 -10.20
N ARG A 81 2.89 10.47 -9.55
CA ARG A 81 1.50 10.66 -9.11
C ARG A 81 1.38 11.75 -8.03
N LEU A 82 2.31 11.81 -7.10
CA LEU A 82 2.35 12.86 -6.07
C LEU A 82 2.62 14.23 -6.71
N GLN A 83 3.56 14.33 -7.65
CA GLN A 83 3.84 15.57 -8.39
C GLN A 83 2.65 16.03 -9.26
N ARG A 84 1.93 15.09 -9.87
CA ARG A 84 0.70 15.40 -10.60
C ARG A 84 -0.38 15.92 -9.65
N LYS A 85 -0.51 15.34 -8.45
CA LYS A 85 -1.49 15.78 -7.45
C LYS A 85 -1.20 17.19 -6.95
N SER A 86 0.07 17.52 -6.66
CA SER A 86 0.47 18.87 -6.26
C SER A 86 0.25 19.91 -7.36
N LYS A 87 0.43 19.55 -8.63
CA LYS A 87 0.18 20.44 -9.78
C LYS A 87 -1.32 20.74 -10.00
N VAL A 88 -2.21 19.85 -9.57
CA VAL A 88 -3.68 19.99 -9.72
C VAL A 88 -4.29 20.81 -8.59
N GLU A 89 -3.61 20.96 -7.45
CA GLU A 89 -4.08 21.77 -6.31
C GLU A 89 -3.76 23.29 -6.46
N GLU A 90 -2.83 23.69 -7.34
CA GLU A 90 -2.38 25.09 -7.51
C GLU A 90 -3.09 26.00 -8.56
N PRO A 91 -3.94 25.54 -9.51
CA PRO A 91 -4.62 26.46 -10.43
C PRO A 91 -6.03 26.90 -9.98
N GLU A 92 -6.76 26.10 -9.20
CA GLU A 92 -8.18 26.41 -8.89
C GLU A 92 -8.35 27.45 -7.77
N THR A 93 -7.38 27.60 -6.87
CA THR A 93 -7.50 28.58 -5.77
C THR A 93 -7.19 30.02 -6.21
N MET A 94 -6.48 30.21 -7.32
CA MET A 94 -6.13 31.54 -7.84
C MET A 94 -7.30 32.22 -8.59
N GLU A 95 -8.12 31.48 -9.34
CA GLU A 95 -9.26 32.08 -10.08
C GLU A 95 -10.35 32.61 -9.15
N VAL A 96 -10.65 31.91 -8.05
CA VAL A 96 -11.70 32.35 -7.09
C VAL A 96 -11.29 33.62 -6.33
N SER A 97 -9.99 33.92 -6.23
CA SER A 97 -9.46 35.13 -5.59
C SER A 97 -9.51 36.37 -6.50
N MET A 98 -9.40 36.20 -7.83
CA MET A 98 -9.48 37.31 -8.79
C MET A 98 -10.91 37.77 -9.08
N VAL A 99 -11.90 36.86 -8.99
CA VAL A 99 -13.32 37.21 -9.20
C VAL A 99 -13.90 38.02 -8.03
N ARG A 100 -13.39 37.84 -6.79
CA ARG A 100 -13.84 38.60 -5.62
C ARG A 100 -13.36 40.05 -5.57
N ALA A 101 -12.33 40.43 -6.33
CA ALA A 101 -11.76 41.78 -6.30
C ALA A 101 -12.45 42.80 -7.24
N ASN A 102 -13.34 42.34 -8.14
CA ASN A 102 -13.99 43.19 -9.16
C ASN A 102 -15.51 43.38 -8.94
N GLY A 103 -16.05 42.95 -7.79
CA GLY A 103 -17.49 43.00 -7.51
C GLY A 103 -18.01 44.23 -6.76
N ASP A 104 -17.16 44.98 -6.05
CA ASP A 104 -17.62 46.08 -5.17
C ASP A 104 -17.25 47.47 -5.71
N ARG A 105 -17.85 47.84 -6.86
CA ARG A 105 -17.93 49.24 -7.28
C ARG A 105 -19.27 49.50 -7.97
N SER A 106 -20.09 50.35 -7.34
CA SER A 106 -21.47 50.74 -7.67
C SER A 106 -22.49 49.74 -7.08
N ILE A 107 -23.40 50.13 -6.18
CA ILE A 107 -24.24 51.34 -6.06
C ILE A 107 -24.40 51.71 -4.58
#